data_AF-A0A642PKP7-F1
#
_entry.id   AF-A0A642PKP7-F1
#
_cell.length_a   1.000
_cell.length_b   1.000
_cell.length_c   1.000
_cell.angle_alpha   90.00
_cell.angle_beta   90.00
_cell.angle_gamma   90.00
#
_symmetry.space_group_name_H-M   'P 1'
#
loop_
_entity.id
_entity.type
_entity.pdbx_description
1 polymer ?
#
loop_
_entity_poly.entity_id
_entity_poly.type
_entity_poly.pdbx_seq_one_letter_code
_entity_poly.pdbx_strand_id
1 'polypeptide(L)'
;MNIETAKQINLADYLHSLGYSPVKQQGINLWYKSPLREETEASFKVNTERNQWYDFGLGKGGGIIELAAHLYATDHVPYLLERIAEQTPHVHPVSFSFGKQDSFGPSFQQLEIVPLSSPALLSYLQGRGINLELAKRECSEARYTHNGKRYFAIAFPNGSGGFEVRNPYFKGCIAPKEISHIRQ
;
A
#
# COMPACT_ATOMS: atom_id res chain seq x y z
N MET A 1 19.27 -21.34 9.79
CA MET A 1 17.96 -21.22 9.12
C MET A 1 18.17 -21.08 7.62
N ASN A 2 17.27 -21.58 6.75
CA ASN A 2 17.35 -21.37 5.30
C ASN A 2 16.39 -20.27 4.81
N ILE A 3 16.52 -19.85 3.56
CA ILE A 3 15.73 -18.75 2.96
C ILE A 3 14.22 -19.07 2.96
N GLU A 4 13.83 -20.30 2.64
CA GLU A 4 12.43 -20.70 2.57
C GLU A 4 11.77 -20.66 3.94
N THR A 5 12.44 -21.16 4.97
CA THR A 5 12.01 -21.09 6.36
C THR A 5 11.91 -19.64 6.83
N ALA A 6 12.90 -18.80 6.51
CA ALA A 6 12.87 -17.39 6.88
C ALA A 6 11.63 -16.69 6.31
N LYS A 7 11.30 -16.92 5.04
CA LYS A 7 10.12 -16.32 4.38
C LYS A 7 8.78 -16.69 5.04
N GLN A 8 8.71 -17.76 5.82
CA GLN A 8 7.51 -18.16 6.57
C GLN A 8 7.36 -17.46 7.92
N ILE A 9 8.37 -16.72 8.38
CA ILE A 9 8.30 -15.95 9.61
C ILE A 9 7.34 -14.77 9.40
N ASN A 10 6.36 -14.64 10.29
CA ASN A 10 5.43 -13.54 10.28
C ASN A 10 6.15 -12.22 10.58
N LEU A 11 6.05 -11.25 9.66
CA LEU A 11 6.68 -9.95 9.82
C LEU A 11 6.18 -9.18 11.05
N ALA A 12 4.91 -9.35 11.43
CA ALA A 12 4.38 -8.70 12.63
C ALA A 12 5.04 -9.25 13.90
N ASP A 13 5.21 -10.57 14.00
CA ASP A 13 5.87 -11.22 15.14
C ASP A 13 7.36 -10.87 15.18
N TYR A 14 8.02 -10.85 14.01
CA TYR A 14 9.42 -10.44 13.90
C TYR A 14 9.63 -8.97 14.29
N LEU A 15 8.75 -8.06 13.87
CA LEU A 15 8.83 -6.66 14.30
C LEU A 15 8.56 -6.52 15.80
N HIS A 16 7.64 -7.31 16.35
CA HIS A 16 7.35 -7.32 17.77
C HIS A 16 8.53 -7.79 18.61
N SER A 17 9.26 -8.83 18.18
CA SER A 17 10.46 -9.28 18.89
C SER A 17 11.59 -8.26 18.87
N LEU A 18 11.65 -7.41 17.83
CA LEU A 18 12.54 -6.25 17.77
C LEU A 18 12.04 -5.03 18.58
N GLY A 19 10.89 -5.13 19.25
CA GLY A 19 10.31 -4.08 20.09
C GLY A 19 9.39 -3.10 19.36
N TYR A 20 9.06 -3.34 18.09
CA TYR A 20 8.14 -2.50 17.34
C TYR A 20 6.69 -2.97 17.50
N SER A 21 5.80 -2.03 17.82
CA SER A 21 4.36 -2.28 17.92
C SER A 21 3.59 -1.47 16.88
N PRO A 22 2.50 -2.01 16.30
CA PRO A 22 1.71 -1.28 15.33
C PRO A 22 1.01 -0.09 16.00
N VAL A 23 1.06 1.06 15.32
CA VAL A 23 0.37 2.29 15.72
C VAL A 23 -1.11 2.24 15.30
N LYS A 24 -1.42 1.52 14.22
CA LYS A 24 -2.79 1.39 13.70
C LYS A 24 -2.97 0.09 12.91
N GLN A 25 -4.17 -0.48 12.97
CA GLN A 25 -4.60 -1.59 12.11
C GLN A 25 -5.78 -1.16 11.23
N GLN A 26 -5.74 -1.55 9.95
CA GLN A 26 -6.80 -1.34 8.97
C GLN A 26 -6.98 -2.60 8.12
N GLY A 27 -7.94 -3.44 8.52
CA GLY A 27 -8.12 -4.77 7.93
C GLY A 27 -6.84 -5.60 8.06
N ILE A 28 -6.33 -6.06 6.92
CA ILE A 28 -5.11 -6.87 6.79
C ILE A 28 -3.80 -6.06 6.83
N ASN A 29 -3.88 -4.74 7.05
CA ASN A 29 -2.72 -3.86 7.05
C ASN A 29 -2.43 -3.33 8.46
N LEU A 30 -1.22 -3.57 8.92
CA LEU A 30 -0.65 -3.00 10.14
C LEU A 30 0.25 -1.82 9.78
N TRP A 31 0.11 -0.71 10.50
CA TRP A 31 0.89 0.51 10.30
C TRP A 31 1.81 0.74 11.49
N TYR A 32 3.08 1.00 11.22
CA TYR A 32 4.14 1.24 12.18
C TYR A 32 4.82 2.57 11.89
N LYS A 33 5.47 3.14 12.91
CA LYS A 33 6.59 4.04 12.63
C LYS A 33 7.71 3.24 11.99
N SER A 34 8.38 3.82 11.01
CA SER A 34 9.44 3.15 10.27
C SER A 34 10.54 2.68 11.22
N PRO A 35 10.90 1.39 11.18
CA PRO A 35 12.06 0.88 11.92
C PRO A 35 13.38 1.22 11.20
N LEU A 36 13.31 1.86 10.02
CA LEU A 36 14.46 2.14 9.15
C LEU A 36 14.93 3.60 9.22
N ARG A 37 14.14 4.47 9.86
CA ARG A 37 14.42 5.91 10.00
C ARG A 37 13.54 6.53 11.08
N GLU A 38 13.95 7.68 11.58
CA GLU A 38 13.11 8.46 12.49
C GLU A 38 11.92 9.09 11.76
N GLU A 39 10.74 9.00 12.36
CA GLU A 39 9.53 9.67 11.87
C GLU A 39 8.51 10.01 12.97
N THR A 40 7.69 11.02 12.69
CA THR A 40 6.59 11.45 13.55
C THR A 40 5.31 10.66 13.25
N GLU A 41 4.96 10.54 11.97
CA GLU A 41 3.75 9.87 11.48
C GLU A 41 4.05 8.48 10.93
N ALA A 42 3.23 7.50 11.27
CA ALA A 42 3.41 6.11 10.84
C ALA A 42 3.24 5.96 9.32
N SER A 43 4.30 5.50 8.65
CA SER A 43 4.31 5.32 7.20
C SER A 43 4.83 3.96 6.75
N PHE A 44 5.16 3.08 7.68
CA PHE A 44 5.58 1.71 7.40
C PHE A 44 4.38 0.77 7.49
N LYS A 45 4.08 0.03 6.42
CA LYS A 45 2.91 -0.83 6.32
C LYS A 45 3.32 -2.28 6.17
N VAL A 46 2.82 -3.15 7.03
CA VAL A 46 2.90 -4.62 6.89
C VAL A 46 1.54 -5.15 6.45
N ASN A 47 1.51 -5.93 5.38
CA ASN A 47 0.34 -6.68 4.95
C ASN A 47 0.42 -8.10 5.52
N THR A 48 -0.54 -8.47 6.37
CA THR A 48 -0.51 -9.74 7.11
C THR A 48 -0.85 -10.95 6.26
N GLU A 49 -1.57 -10.78 5.15
CA GLU A 49 -1.87 -11.88 4.23
C GLU A 49 -0.71 -12.15 3.27
N ARG A 50 -0.10 -11.10 2.72
CA ARG A 50 1.05 -11.24 1.80
C ARG A 50 2.38 -11.44 2.52
N ASN A 51 2.40 -11.24 3.84
CA ASN A 51 3.59 -11.20 4.68
C ASN A 51 4.70 -10.31 4.06
N GLN A 52 4.31 -9.11 3.64
CA GLN A 52 5.17 -8.14 2.97
C GLN A 52 5.07 -6.77 3.64
N TRP A 53 6.18 -6.03 3.64
CA TRP A 53 6.23 -4.67 4.15
C TRP A 53 6.47 -3.65 3.03
N TYR A 54 6.08 -2.40 3.28
CA TYR A 54 6.40 -1.25 2.45
C TYR A 54 6.54 0.01 3.31
N ASP A 55 7.66 0.72 3.17
CA ASP A 55 7.89 2.04 3.75
C ASP A 55 7.58 3.12 2.72
N PHE A 56 6.52 3.90 2.98
CA PHE A 56 6.10 4.95 2.06
C PHE A 56 7.03 6.17 2.01
N GLY A 57 7.85 6.40 3.04
CA GLY A 57 8.84 7.48 3.03
C GLY A 57 10.13 7.13 2.32
N LEU A 58 10.52 5.85 2.31
CA LEU A 58 11.69 5.37 1.54
C LEU A 58 11.33 4.84 0.15
N GLY A 59 10.06 4.55 -0.11
CA GLY A 59 9.61 3.91 -1.36
C GLY A 59 10.11 2.47 -1.52
N LYS A 60 10.48 1.81 -0.42
CA LYS A 60 11.06 0.46 -0.39
C LYS A 60 10.09 -0.52 0.24
N GLY A 61 10.22 -1.79 -0.12
CA GLY A 61 9.42 -2.87 0.45
C GLY A 61 9.98 -4.24 0.09
N GLY A 62 9.42 -5.28 0.68
CA GLY A 62 9.85 -6.65 0.46
C GLY A 62 9.31 -7.61 1.50
N GLY A 63 9.94 -8.78 1.60
CA GLY A 63 9.72 -9.73 2.68
C GLY A 63 10.69 -9.50 3.84
N ILE A 64 10.82 -10.51 4.69
CA ILE A 64 11.67 -10.46 5.88
C ILE A 64 13.17 -10.32 5.57
N ILE A 65 13.65 -10.88 4.47
CA ILE A 65 15.07 -10.81 4.10
C ILE A 65 15.42 -9.40 3.68
N GLU A 66 14.59 -8.77 2.84
CA GLU A 66 14.78 -7.37 2.45
C GLU A 66 14.64 -6.44 3.66
N LEU A 67 13.73 -6.74 4.60
CA LEU A 67 13.61 -5.98 5.84
C LEU A 67 14.90 -6.06 6.67
N ALA A 68 15.39 -7.28 6.91
CA ALA A 68 16.60 -7.53 7.67
C ALA A 68 17.81 -6.86 7.01
N ALA A 69 17.93 -6.93 5.67
CA ALA A 69 18.98 -6.27 4.92
C ALA A 69 19.02 -4.75 5.19
N HIS A 70 17.84 -4.11 5.27
CA HIS A 70 17.75 -2.69 5.62
C HIS A 70 18.04 -2.41 7.09
N LEU A 71 17.56 -3.24 8.02
CA LEU A 71 17.80 -3.07 9.46
C LEU A 71 19.28 -3.23 9.83
N TYR A 72 19.95 -4.21 9.23
CA TYR A 72 21.35 -4.52 9.52
C TYR A 72 22.34 -3.88 8.54
N ALA A 73 21.84 -3.09 7.57
CA ALA A 73 22.64 -2.41 6.56
C ALA A 73 23.65 -3.32 5.84
N THR A 74 23.23 -4.52 5.45
CA THR A 74 24.07 -5.53 4.78
C THR A 74 23.25 -6.41 3.84
N ASP A 75 23.89 -6.90 2.78
CA ASP A 75 23.34 -7.84 1.81
C ASP A 75 23.84 -9.29 2.03
N HIS A 76 24.65 -9.53 3.06
CA HIS A 76 25.22 -10.84 3.36
C HIS A 76 24.16 -11.80 3.92
N VAL A 77 23.52 -12.56 3.03
CA VAL A 77 22.37 -13.44 3.33
C VAL A 77 22.59 -14.40 4.51
N PRO A 78 23.72 -15.13 4.63
CA PRO A 78 23.94 -16.03 5.78
C PRO A 78 23.83 -15.31 7.12
N TYR A 79 24.45 -14.14 7.24
CA TYR A 79 24.37 -13.31 8.45
C TYR A 79 22.95 -12.80 8.71
N LEU A 80 22.22 -12.38 7.68
CA LEU A 80 20.82 -11.99 7.84
C LEU A 80 19.95 -13.14 8.36
N LEU A 81 20.17 -14.35 7.87
CA LEU A 81 19.43 -15.53 8.32
C LEU A 81 19.75 -15.90 9.77
N GLU A 82 21.00 -15.73 10.22
CA GLU A 82 21.37 -15.88 11.63
C GLU A 82 20.65 -14.87 12.51
N ARG A 83 20.71 -13.58 12.14
CA ARG A 83 20.04 -12.50 12.88
C ARG A 83 18.53 -12.67 12.97
N ILE A 84 17.90 -13.09 11.88
CA ILE A 84 16.46 -13.38 11.91
C ILE A 84 16.19 -14.53 12.89
N ALA A 85 16.97 -15.60 12.84
CA ALA A 85 16.76 -16.77 13.69
C ALA A 85 16.93 -16.45 15.19
N GLU A 86 17.91 -15.61 15.55
CA GLU A 86 18.12 -15.13 16.93
C GLU A 86 16.90 -14.42 17.51
N GLN A 87 16.17 -13.67 16.66
CA GLN A 87 15.02 -12.87 17.06
C GLN A 87 13.69 -13.63 16.99
N THR A 88 13.72 -14.90 16.57
CA THR A 88 12.53 -15.76 16.47
C THR A 88 12.70 -17.12 17.18
N PRO A 89 13.03 -17.14 18.49
CA PRO A 89 13.26 -18.40 19.22
C PRO A 89 11.99 -19.26 19.38
N HIS A 90 10.79 -18.71 19.15
CA HIS A 90 9.50 -19.43 19.33
C HIS A 90 8.54 -19.34 18.13
N VAL A 91 9.01 -18.92 16.95
CA VAL A 91 8.13 -18.78 15.79
C VAL A 91 7.92 -20.13 15.13
N HIS A 92 6.78 -20.76 15.41
CA HIS A 92 6.32 -21.90 14.63
C HIS A 92 6.05 -21.43 13.20
N PRO A 93 6.64 -22.07 12.17
CA PRO A 93 6.32 -21.76 10.78
C PRO A 93 4.83 -22.08 10.57
N VAL A 94 4.01 -21.04 10.47
CA VAL A 94 2.61 -21.21 10.09
C VAL A 94 2.61 -21.48 8.59
N SER A 95 2.16 -22.66 8.18
CA SER A 95 2.02 -23.03 6.77
C SER A 95 1.08 -22.04 6.08
N PHE A 96 1.62 -21.02 5.41
CA PHE A 96 0.83 -20.11 4.61
C PHE A 96 0.77 -20.62 3.17
N SER A 97 -0.39 -21.18 2.80
CA SER A 97 -0.74 -21.39 1.41
C SER A 97 -0.97 -20.02 0.78
N PHE A 98 -0.36 -19.78 -0.39
CA PHE A 98 -0.84 -18.72 -1.28
C PHE A 98 -2.31 -19.02 -1.56
N GLY A 99 -3.20 -18.33 -0.84
CA GLY A 99 -4.58 -18.23 -1.28
C GLY A 99 -4.50 -17.76 -2.72
N LYS A 100 -4.90 -18.62 -3.66
CA LYS A 100 -5.23 -18.19 -5.01
C LYS A 100 -5.95 -16.87 -4.82
N GLN A 101 -5.48 -15.79 -5.45
CA GLN A 101 -6.30 -14.60 -5.54
C GLN A 101 -7.61 -15.10 -6.11
N ASP A 102 -8.64 -15.22 -5.27
CA ASP A 102 -9.98 -15.08 -5.78
C ASP A 102 -9.90 -13.78 -6.55
N SER A 103 -10.07 -13.90 -7.85
CA SER A 103 -10.35 -12.77 -8.70
C SER A 103 -11.57 -12.11 -8.07
N PHE A 104 -11.33 -11.20 -7.12
CA PHE A 104 -12.34 -10.34 -6.55
C PHE A 104 -13.06 -9.80 -7.78
N GLY A 105 -14.35 -10.09 -7.88
CA GLY A 105 -15.19 -9.55 -8.96
C GLY A 105 -14.92 -8.04 -9.11
N PRO A 106 -15.22 -7.46 -10.27
CA PRO A 106 -14.70 -6.16 -10.68
C PRO A 106 -14.59 -5.18 -9.51
N SER A 107 -13.35 -4.79 -9.17
CA SER A 107 -13.03 -4.00 -7.96
C SER A 107 -13.82 -2.71 -7.85
N PHE A 108 -14.35 -2.25 -8.98
CA PHE A 108 -15.30 -1.16 -9.12
C PHE A 108 -16.54 -1.68 -9.86
N GLN A 109 -17.68 -1.73 -9.19
CA GLN A 109 -18.97 -2.03 -9.80
C GLN A 109 -19.69 -0.72 -10.15
N GLN A 110 -20.53 -0.71 -11.19
CA GLN A 110 -21.32 0.47 -11.58
C GLN A 110 -20.47 1.74 -11.72
N LEU A 111 -19.33 1.63 -12.42
CA LEU A 111 -18.44 2.76 -12.66
C LEU A 111 -19.09 3.75 -13.64
N GLU A 112 -19.28 4.98 -13.18
CA GLU A 112 -19.71 6.11 -13.99
C GLU A 112 -18.62 7.19 -13.95
N ILE A 113 -18.19 7.65 -15.12
CA ILE A 113 -17.28 8.79 -15.24
C ILE A 113 -18.12 10.01 -15.63
N VAL A 114 -18.15 11.02 -14.78
CA VAL A 114 -18.92 12.24 -14.97
C VAL A 114 -18.01 13.47 -14.85
N PRO A 115 -18.42 14.64 -15.37
CA PRO A 115 -17.68 15.88 -15.17
C PRO A 115 -17.44 16.18 -13.69
N LEU A 116 -16.23 16.62 -13.37
CA LEU A 116 -15.84 16.94 -11.99
C LEU A 116 -16.72 18.08 -11.43
N SER A 117 -17.60 17.73 -10.50
CA SER A 117 -18.63 18.65 -9.99
C SER A 117 -18.88 18.53 -8.49
N SER A 118 -18.50 17.43 -7.84
CA SER A 118 -18.69 17.24 -6.40
C SER A 118 -18.00 18.34 -5.58
N PRO A 119 -18.75 19.08 -4.73
CA PRO A 119 -18.17 20.11 -3.86
C PRO A 119 -17.08 19.57 -2.93
N ALA A 120 -17.21 18.32 -2.48
CA ALA A 120 -16.22 17.70 -1.60
C ALA A 120 -14.89 17.44 -2.33
N LEU A 121 -14.93 17.02 -3.60
CA LEU A 121 -13.71 16.82 -4.40
C LEU A 121 -13.07 18.16 -4.79
N LEU A 122 -13.89 19.16 -5.14
CA LEU A 122 -13.40 20.51 -5.46
C LEU A 122 -12.73 21.16 -4.24
N SER A 123 -13.35 21.06 -3.06
CA SER A 123 -12.76 21.54 -1.80
C SER A 123 -11.45 20.81 -1.48
N TYR A 124 -11.39 19.49 -1.68
CA TYR A 124 -10.17 18.72 -1.52
C TYR A 124 -9.04 19.19 -2.46
N LEU A 125 -9.33 19.45 -3.74
CA LEU A 125 -8.35 19.96 -4.71
C LEU A 125 -7.88 21.37 -4.36
N GLN A 126 -8.80 22.25 -3.96
CA GLN A 126 -8.49 23.61 -3.55
C GLN A 126 -7.59 23.62 -2.31
N GLY A 127 -7.89 22.77 -1.31
CA GLY A 127 -7.03 22.58 -0.13
C GLY A 127 -5.64 22.02 -0.45
N ARG A 128 -5.46 21.44 -1.64
CA ARG A 128 -4.17 20.97 -2.17
C ARG A 128 -3.50 22.00 -3.09
N GLY A 129 -4.05 23.20 -3.22
CA GLY A 129 -3.51 24.29 -4.06
C GLY A 129 -3.67 24.05 -5.56
N ILE A 130 -4.59 23.17 -5.99
CA ILE A 130 -4.79 22.83 -7.41
C ILE A 130 -5.81 23.79 -8.02
N ASN A 131 -5.48 24.37 -9.18
CA ASN A 131 -6.39 25.23 -9.92
C ASN A 131 -7.63 24.44 -10.37
N LEU A 132 -8.82 24.91 -9.98
CA LEU A 132 -10.08 24.20 -10.23
C LEU A 132 -10.48 24.16 -11.71
N GLU A 133 -10.10 25.17 -12.49
CA GLU A 133 -10.35 25.18 -13.94
C GLU A 133 -9.49 24.13 -14.65
N LEU A 134 -8.21 24.06 -14.30
CA LEU A 134 -7.31 23.02 -14.77
C LEU A 134 -7.80 21.63 -14.34
N ALA A 135 -8.20 21.48 -13.07
CA ALA A 135 -8.71 20.20 -12.58
C ALA A 135 -9.98 19.76 -13.31
N LYS A 136 -10.92 20.67 -13.59
CA LYS A 136 -12.14 20.35 -14.36
C LYS A 136 -11.85 20.02 -15.83
N ARG A 137 -10.75 20.51 -16.38
CA ARG A 137 -10.30 20.24 -17.74
C ARG A 137 -9.62 18.87 -17.86
N GLU A 138 -8.72 18.58 -16.93
CA GLU A 138 -7.85 17.40 -16.98
C GLU A 138 -8.42 16.19 -16.23
N CYS A 139 -9.37 16.40 -15.31
CA CYS A 139 -9.90 15.34 -14.45
C CYS A 139 -11.42 15.21 -14.57
N SER A 140 -11.88 14.01 -14.25
CA SER A 140 -13.30 13.67 -14.11
C SER A 140 -13.61 13.23 -12.68
N GLU A 141 -14.88 12.99 -12.39
CA GLU A 141 -15.34 12.34 -11.17
C GLU A 141 -15.75 10.91 -11.51
N ALA A 142 -15.07 9.93 -10.91
CA ALA A 142 -15.49 8.53 -10.94
C ALA A 142 -16.45 8.27 -9.79
N ARG A 143 -17.64 7.76 -10.10
CA ARG A 143 -18.62 7.24 -9.14
C ARG A 143 -18.67 5.73 -9.29
N TYR A 144 -18.56 5.00 -8.19
CA TYR A 144 -18.48 3.54 -8.23
C TYR A 144 -19.04 2.92 -6.96
N THR A 145 -19.41 1.65 -7.05
CA THR A 145 -19.80 0.80 -5.93
C THR A 145 -18.64 -0.14 -5.61
N HIS A 146 -18.25 -0.19 -4.33
CA HIS A 146 -17.27 -1.14 -3.82
C HIS A 146 -17.81 -1.75 -2.52
N ASN A 147 -17.83 -3.08 -2.42
CA ASN A 147 -18.41 -3.80 -1.27
C ASN A 147 -19.82 -3.29 -0.88
N GLY A 148 -20.70 -3.09 -1.87
CA GLY A 148 -22.08 -2.63 -1.66
C GLY A 148 -22.24 -1.17 -1.24
N LYS A 149 -21.16 -0.39 -1.13
CA LYS A 149 -21.20 1.04 -0.80
C LYS A 149 -20.82 1.89 -2.01
N ARG A 150 -21.52 3.00 -2.21
CA ARG A 150 -21.19 3.98 -3.25
C ARG A 150 -20.10 4.92 -2.78
N TYR A 151 -19.15 5.18 -3.67
CA TYR A 151 -18.01 6.08 -3.48
C TYR A 151 -17.88 6.99 -4.69
N PHE A 152 -17.13 8.07 -4.50
CA PHE A 152 -16.71 8.95 -5.57
C PHE A 152 -15.27 9.41 -5.34
N ALA A 153 -14.55 9.65 -6.42
CA ALA A 153 -13.16 10.07 -6.42
C ALA A 153 -12.85 10.91 -7.66
N ILE A 154 -11.81 11.75 -7.57
CA ILE A 154 -11.20 12.37 -8.74
C ILE A 154 -10.59 11.26 -9.57
N ALA A 155 -10.86 11.26 -10.87
CA ALA A 155 -10.36 10.31 -11.84
C ALA A 155 -9.47 11.04 -12.84
N PHE A 156 -8.20 10.66 -12.86
CA PHE A 156 -7.19 11.19 -13.77
C PHE A 156 -6.98 10.17 -14.90
N PRO A 157 -7.37 10.47 -16.15
CA PRO A 157 -7.27 9.50 -17.24
C PRO A 157 -5.82 9.19 -17.59
N ASN A 158 -5.54 7.96 -18.02
CA ASN A 158 -4.24 7.55 -18.56
C ASN A 158 -4.31 7.24 -20.07
N GLY A 159 -3.14 6.96 -20.67
CA GLY A 159 -3.02 6.71 -22.11
C GLY A 159 -3.81 5.51 -22.65
N SER A 160 -4.19 4.57 -21.78
CA SER A 160 -4.83 3.29 -22.12
C SER A 160 -6.32 3.26 -21.75
N GLY A 161 -6.90 4.41 -21.39
CA GLY A 161 -8.31 4.51 -21.03
C GLY A 161 -8.65 4.02 -19.61
N GLY A 162 -7.64 3.76 -18.77
CA GLY A 162 -7.84 3.60 -17.33
C GLY A 162 -7.68 4.93 -16.59
N PHE A 163 -7.74 4.87 -15.25
CA PHE A 163 -7.69 6.07 -14.42
C PHE A 163 -6.86 5.87 -13.17
N GLU A 164 -6.10 6.89 -12.77
CA GLU A 164 -5.66 7.03 -11.39
C GLU A 164 -6.79 7.70 -10.60
N VAL A 165 -7.17 7.15 -9.44
CA VAL A 165 -8.28 7.64 -8.62
C VAL A 165 -7.84 8.13 -7.25
N ARG A 166 -8.35 9.30 -6.86
CA ARG A 166 -7.98 9.97 -5.60
C ARG A 166 -9.17 10.62 -4.91
N ASN A 167 -9.29 10.40 -3.61
CA ASN A 167 -10.06 11.26 -2.72
C ASN A 167 -9.27 11.43 -1.40
N PRO A 168 -9.76 12.19 -0.39
CA PRO A 168 -9.03 12.38 0.88
C PRO A 168 -8.63 11.07 1.57
N TYR A 169 -9.44 10.02 1.42
CA TYR A 169 -9.34 8.76 2.17
C TYR A 169 -8.71 7.61 1.36
N PHE A 170 -8.64 7.73 0.04
CA PHE A 170 -8.25 6.64 -0.86
C PHE A 170 -7.33 7.11 -1.99
N LYS A 171 -6.39 6.23 -2.37
CA LYS A 171 -5.54 6.27 -3.57
C LYS A 171 -5.65 4.91 -4.24
N GLY A 172 -5.91 4.88 -5.54
CA GLY A 172 -5.90 3.65 -6.30
C GLY A 172 -5.93 3.92 -7.79
N CYS A 173 -6.20 2.89 -8.57
CA CYS A 173 -6.37 3.00 -10.01
C CYS A 173 -7.55 2.14 -10.48
N ILE A 174 -8.21 2.60 -11.53
CA ILE A 174 -9.14 1.84 -12.36
C ILE A 174 -8.33 1.32 -13.55
N ALA A 175 -8.32 0.01 -13.75
CA ALA A 175 -7.54 -0.63 -14.79
C ALA A 175 -8.02 -0.21 -16.21
N PRO A 176 -7.13 -0.22 -17.21
CA PRO A 176 -5.70 -0.58 -17.16
C PRO A 176 -4.82 0.51 -16.51
N LYS A 177 -3.72 0.13 -15.86
CA LYS A 177 -2.78 1.08 -15.25
C LYS A 177 -1.72 1.49 -16.27
N GLU A 178 -1.61 2.79 -16.54
CA GLU A 178 -0.59 3.40 -17.39
C GLU A 178 -0.27 4.82 -16.88
N ILE A 179 0.78 5.43 -17.43
CA ILE A 179 1.09 6.85 -17.26
C ILE A 179 0.04 7.75 -17.90
N SER A 180 -0.09 8.95 -17.35
CA SER A 180 -0.94 9.99 -17.89
C SER A 180 -0.10 11.13 -18.44
N HIS A 181 -0.57 11.74 -19.53
CA HIS A 181 0.12 12.84 -20.21
C HIS A 181 -0.74 14.10 -20.20
N ILE A 182 -0.20 15.19 -19.64
CA ILE A 182 -0.76 16.52 -19.80
C ILE A 182 -0.02 17.19 -20.96
N ARG A 183 -0.73 17.49 -22.04
CA ARG A 183 -0.17 18.24 -23.17
C ARG A 183 -0.44 19.72 -22.92
N GLN A 184 0.61 20.52 -22.81
CA GLN A 184 0.56 21.98 -22.72
C GLN A 184 0.48 22.60 -24.11
#